data_AF-A0A0N4YSH6-F1
#
_entry.id   AF-A0A0N4YSH6-F1
#
_cell.length_a   1.000
_cell.length_b   1.000
_cell.length_c   1.000
_cell.angle_alpha   90.00
_cell.angle_beta   90.00
_cell.angle_gamma   90.00
#
_symmetry.space_group_name_H-M   'P 1'
#
loop_
_entity.id
_entity.type
_entity.pdbx_description
1 polymer ?
#
loop_
_entity_poly.entity_id
_entity_poly.type
_entity_poly.pdbx_seq_one_letter_code
_entity_poly.pdbx_strand_id
1 'polypeptide(L)'
;MPCGVKFESAAVSLLSVEILQTTLDESGDVLAPYLHERVANIVERLGDTKPQVREAASSLLVDLANVAHSSHEAVLERISNGFQHKQYLVRIGTMDVFVRLLDERREELEVQTNRLIPTLAKLMSDPNADVREAATNTLAHVMLVFGEEISKNLQHRRLIPENKMQLLMQRYESALRRSSCPSTAPRPTRPARRFEAHPSHRYGRNGTASGIAFRFLNFKLLPFWDQYAAAFERL
;
A
#
# COMPACT_ATOMS: atom_id res chain seq x y z
N MET A 1 -0.35 11.25 28.10
CA MET A 1 -1.67 11.34 27.45
C MET A 1 -1.45 11.77 26.01
N PRO A 2 -1.53 10.90 24.98
CA PRO A 2 -1.50 11.41 23.62
C PRO A 2 -2.88 11.97 23.30
N CYS A 3 -2.93 13.27 23.04
CA CYS A 3 -4.06 13.96 22.43
C CYS A 3 -4.23 13.39 21.01
N GLY A 4 -5.01 12.31 20.89
CA GLY A 4 -5.38 11.75 19.60
C GLY A 4 -6.38 12.68 18.94
N VAL A 5 -5.91 13.57 18.07
CA VAL A 5 -6.78 14.31 17.15
C VAL A 5 -7.43 13.27 16.24
N LYS A 6 -8.67 12.89 16.57
CA LYS A 6 -9.51 12.12 15.67
C LYS A 6 -10.00 13.10 14.61
N PHE A 7 -9.40 13.06 13.42
CA PHE A 7 -9.97 13.76 12.28
C PHE A 7 -11.27 13.04 11.89
N GLU A 8 -12.41 13.59 12.33
CA GLU A 8 -13.75 13.03 12.07
C GLU A 8 -14.18 13.17 10.61
N SER A 9 -13.53 14.07 9.85
CA SER A 9 -13.74 14.20 8.41
C SER A 9 -12.77 13.34 7.62
N ALA A 10 -13.32 12.50 6.74
CA ALA A 10 -12.52 11.71 5.79
C ALA A 10 -11.69 12.59 4.84
N ALA A 11 -12.18 13.78 4.50
CA ALA A 11 -11.44 14.73 3.66
C ALA A 11 -10.18 15.25 4.38
N VAL A 12 -10.29 15.56 5.67
CA VAL A 12 -9.15 16.01 6.48
C VAL A 12 -8.16 14.85 6.69
N SER A 13 -8.67 13.63 6.91
CA SER A 13 -7.82 12.44 7.00
C SER A 13 -7.04 12.18 5.71
N LEU A 14 -7.70 12.24 4.55
CA LEU A 14 -7.05 12.05 3.26
C LEU A 14 -5.97 13.10 3.01
N LEU A 15 -6.34 14.39 3.13
CA LEU A 15 -5.40 15.50 2.94
C LEU A 15 -4.19 15.40 3.88
N SER A 16 -4.41 14.99 5.14
CA SER A 16 -3.30 14.82 6.07
C SER A 16 -2.30 13.74 5.61
N VAL A 17 -2.79 12.62 5.08
CA VAL A 17 -1.93 11.53 4.59
C VAL A 17 -1.21 11.95 3.30
N GLU A 18 -1.92 12.60 2.38
CA GLU A 18 -1.33 13.11 1.12
C GLU A 18 -0.23 14.15 1.37
N ILE A 19 -0.44 15.06 2.33
CA ILE A 19 0.60 16.01 2.75
C ILE A 19 1.82 15.27 3.29
N LEU A 20 1.61 14.26 4.15
CA LEU A 20 2.73 13.45 4.66
C LEU A 20 3.49 12.73 3.54
N GLN A 21 2.79 12.19 2.54
CA GLN A 21 3.42 11.57 1.37
C GLN A 21 4.26 12.58 0.58
N THR A 22 3.68 13.73 0.21
CA THR A 22 4.43 14.77 -0.51
C THR A 22 5.63 15.26 0.29
N THR A 23 5.49 15.40 1.62
CA THR A 23 6.62 15.84 2.46
C THR A 23 7.71 14.77 2.56
N LEU A 24 7.32 13.49 2.55
CA LEU A 24 8.24 12.37 2.53
C LEU A 24 9.05 12.31 1.22
N ASP A 25 8.42 12.62 0.08
CA ASP A 25 9.09 12.68 -1.22
C ASP A 25 10.14 13.81 -1.28
N GLU A 26 9.85 14.96 -0.67
CA GLU A 26 10.72 16.14 -0.72
C GLU A 26 11.81 16.16 0.36
N SER A 27 11.56 15.58 1.53
CA SER A 27 12.45 15.70 2.72
C SER A 27 12.45 14.45 3.59
N GLY A 28 12.38 13.27 2.95
CA GLY A 28 12.22 12.00 3.65
C GLY A 28 13.41 11.63 4.55
N ASP A 29 14.63 11.99 4.16
CA ASP A 29 15.85 11.78 4.95
C ASP A 29 15.77 12.43 6.34
N VAL A 30 15.10 13.59 6.44
CA VAL A 30 14.87 14.30 7.70
C VAL A 30 13.62 13.79 8.42
N LEU A 31 12.57 13.42 7.68
CA LEU A 31 11.25 13.15 8.25
C LEU A 31 11.01 11.70 8.66
N ALA A 32 11.74 10.74 8.10
CA ALA A 32 11.53 9.31 8.38
C ALA A 32 11.55 8.98 9.89
N PRO A 33 12.49 9.49 10.72
CA PRO A 33 12.50 9.20 12.16
C PRO A 33 11.21 9.66 12.87
N TYR A 34 10.69 10.84 12.53
CA TYR A 34 9.46 11.37 13.12
C TYR A 34 8.23 10.58 12.67
N LEU A 35 8.18 10.16 11.41
CA LEU A 35 7.11 9.31 10.92
C LEU A 35 7.15 7.91 11.54
N HIS A 36 8.34 7.35 11.78
CA HIS A 36 8.49 6.09 12.50
C HIS A 36 7.87 6.12 13.90
N GLU A 37 7.98 7.23 14.64
CA GLU A 37 7.31 7.42 15.93
C GLU A 37 5.78 7.54 15.83
N ARG A 38 5.27 7.78 14.62
CA ARG A 38 3.84 7.99 14.33
C ARG A 38 3.21 6.86 13.50
N VAL A 39 3.94 5.80 13.18
CA VAL A 39 3.44 4.66 12.38
C VAL A 39 2.13 4.10 12.95
N ALA A 40 2.01 4.00 14.28
CA ALA A 40 0.76 3.53 14.90
C ALA A 40 -0.47 4.37 14.49
N ASN A 41 -0.31 5.68 14.35
CA ASN A 41 -1.40 6.57 13.93
C ASN A 41 -1.75 6.38 12.45
N ILE A 42 -0.74 6.10 11.61
CA ILE A 42 -0.93 5.80 10.19
C ILE A 42 -1.63 4.44 10.01
N VAL A 43 -1.25 3.44 10.82
CA VAL A 43 -1.89 2.12 10.85
C VAL A 43 -3.39 2.22 11.21
N GLU A 44 -3.78 3.12 12.12
CA GLU A 44 -5.20 3.38 12.40
C GLU A 44 -5.97 3.89 11.16
N ARG A 45 -5.31 4.56 10.21
CA ARG A 45 -5.94 5.03 8.96
C ARG A 45 -6.21 3.89 7.97
N LEU A 46 -5.55 2.75 8.08
CA LEU A 46 -5.91 1.53 7.36
C LEU A 46 -7.32 1.03 7.74
N GLY A 47 -7.84 1.48 8.88
CA GLY A 47 -9.18 1.17 9.36
C GLY A 47 -10.29 2.09 8.84
N ASP A 48 -9.97 3.09 8.01
CA ASP A 48 -10.93 4.10 7.59
C ASP A 48 -12.06 3.49 6.74
N THR A 49 -13.27 4.02 6.90
CA THR A 49 -14.44 3.60 6.12
C THR A 49 -14.30 3.92 4.63
N LYS A 50 -13.56 4.99 4.28
CA LYS A 50 -13.33 5.41 2.90
C LYS A 50 -12.13 4.68 2.30
N PRO A 51 -12.30 3.94 1.19
CA PRO A 51 -11.20 3.23 0.54
C PRO A 51 -10.01 4.12 0.15
N GLN A 52 -10.27 5.36 -0.27
CA GLN A 52 -9.22 6.31 -0.65
C GLN A 52 -8.26 6.63 0.49
N VAL A 53 -8.77 6.80 1.73
CA VAL A 53 -7.93 7.07 2.91
C VAL A 53 -7.07 5.84 3.23
N ARG A 54 -7.65 4.64 3.11
CA ARG A 54 -6.90 3.39 3.34
C ARG A 54 -5.78 3.21 2.32
N GLU A 55 -6.06 3.47 1.06
CA GLU A 55 -5.07 3.34 -0.02
C GLU A 55 -3.92 4.35 0.14
N ALA A 56 -4.24 5.60 0.48
CA ALA A 56 -3.23 6.62 0.77
C ALA A 56 -2.37 6.22 1.98
N ALA A 57 -2.99 5.68 3.04
CA ALA A 57 -2.26 5.24 4.22
C ALA A 57 -1.38 4.00 3.95
N SER A 58 -1.87 3.05 3.16
CA SER A 58 -1.10 1.87 2.71
C SER A 58 0.12 2.31 1.90
N SER A 59 -0.09 3.23 0.94
CA SER A 59 0.99 3.78 0.13
C SER A 59 2.01 4.55 0.96
N LEU A 60 1.59 5.44 1.86
CA LEU A 60 2.51 6.16 2.76
C LEU A 60 3.41 5.23 3.59
N LEU A 61 2.88 4.09 4.06
CA LEU A 61 3.68 3.12 4.83
C LEU A 61 4.73 2.43 3.96
N VAL A 62 4.40 2.12 2.70
CA VAL A 62 5.33 1.54 1.74
C VAL A 62 6.37 2.57 1.28
N ASP A 63 5.94 3.81 1.02
CA ASP A 63 6.83 4.92 0.66
C ASP A 63 7.85 5.16 1.79
N LEU A 64 7.41 5.12 3.06
CA LEU A 64 8.28 5.25 4.23
C LEU A 64 9.38 4.18 4.28
N ALA A 65 9.13 2.97 3.78
CA ALA A 65 10.14 1.90 3.74
C ALA A 65 11.26 2.19 2.72
N ASN A 66 10.98 3.01 1.70
CA ASN A 66 11.89 3.28 0.58
C ASN A 66 12.76 4.53 0.76
N VAL A 67 12.59 5.25 1.87
CA VAL A 67 13.30 6.51 2.15
C VAL A 67 14.67 6.24 2.78
N ALA A 68 15.62 7.16 2.58
CA ALA A 68 16.92 7.11 3.23
C ALA A 68 16.78 6.98 4.77
N HIS A 69 17.62 6.14 5.38
CA HIS A 69 17.58 5.84 6.82
C HIS A 69 16.33 5.08 7.31
N SER A 70 15.54 4.52 6.40
CA SER A 70 14.47 3.57 6.69
C SER A 70 14.76 2.21 6.05
N SER A 71 13.96 1.20 6.40
CA SER A 71 13.99 -0.12 5.76
C SER A 71 12.63 -0.81 5.81
N HIS A 72 12.40 -1.74 4.89
CA HIS A 72 11.20 -2.58 4.87
C HIS A 72 11.04 -3.37 6.16
N GLU A 73 12.14 -3.87 6.73
CA GLU A 73 12.15 -4.53 8.05
C GLU A 73 11.68 -3.56 9.15
N ALA A 74 12.25 -2.36 9.21
CA ALA A 74 11.93 -1.38 10.25
C ALA A 74 10.46 -0.94 10.22
N VAL A 75 9.88 -0.80 9.02
CA VAL A 75 8.45 -0.51 8.85
C VAL A 75 7.62 -1.74 9.24
N LEU A 76 7.98 -2.93 8.78
CA LEU A 76 7.24 -4.17 9.08
C LEU A 76 7.13 -4.42 10.59
N GLU A 77 8.21 -4.24 11.34
CA GLU A 77 8.20 -4.37 12.80
C GLU A 77 7.22 -3.39 13.45
N ARG A 78 7.17 -2.15 12.97
CA ARG A 78 6.30 -1.09 13.52
C ARG A 78 4.83 -1.30 13.18
N ILE A 79 4.49 -1.86 12.01
CA ILE A 79 3.10 -2.17 11.65
C ILE A 79 2.61 -3.50 12.22
N SER A 80 3.49 -4.36 12.76
CA SER A 80 3.16 -5.73 13.18
C SER A 80 2.04 -5.83 14.23
N ASN A 81 1.85 -4.82 15.06
CA ASN A 81 0.71 -4.79 15.99
C ASN A 81 -0.65 -4.66 15.28
N GLY A 82 -0.67 -4.18 14.03
CA GLY A 82 -1.85 -4.07 13.18
C GLY A 82 -2.52 -5.41 12.88
N PHE A 83 -1.76 -6.51 12.82
CA PHE A 83 -2.31 -7.87 12.64
C PHE A 83 -3.26 -8.29 13.77
N GLN A 84 -3.10 -7.74 14.98
CA GLN A 84 -3.92 -8.07 16.15
C GLN A 84 -4.85 -6.92 16.55
N HIS A 85 -5.03 -5.93 15.67
CA HIS A 85 -5.82 -4.76 15.97
C HIS A 85 -7.30 -5.11 16.18
N LYS A 86 -7.99 -4.40 17.07
CA LYS A 86 -9.42 -4.62 17.38
C LYS A 86 -10.33 -4.43 16.17
N GLN A 87 -9.97 -3.49 15.30
CA GLN A 87 -10.76 -3.10 14.14
C GLN A 87 -10.31 -3.94 12.92
N TYR A 88 -11.28 -4.60 12.26
CA TYR A 88 -11.00 -5.63 11.25
C TYR A 88 -10.39 -5.10 9.94
N LEU A 89 -10.77 -3.89 9.50
CA LEU A 89 -10.19 -3.22 8.33
C LEU A 89 -8.71 -2.90 8.56
N VAL A 90 -8.29 -2.54 9.78
CA VAL A 90 -6.85 -2.38 10.10
C VAL A 90 -6.10 -3.69 9.93
N ARG A 91 -6.66 -4.82 10.38
CA ARG A 91 -6.04 -6.15 10.19
C ARG A 91 -5.88 -6.48 8.71
N ILE A 92 -6.92 -6.22 7.91
CA ILE A 92 -6.89 -6.40 6.44
C ILE A 92 -5.85 -5.49 5.80
N GLY A 93 -5.87 -4.20 6.10
CA GLY A 93 -4.92 -3.25 5.54
C GLY A 93 -3.47 -3.51 5.95
N THR A 94 -3.25 -4.05 7.16
CA THR A 94 -1.89 -4.45 7.60
C THR A 94 -1.38 -5.65 6.80
N MET A 95 -2.25 -6.61 6.48
CA MET A 95 -1.91 -7.72 5.58
C MET A 95 -1.63 -7.25 4.15
N ASP A 96 -2.36 -6.23 3.67
CA ASP A 96 -2.11 -5.59 2.37
C ASP A 96 -0.74 -4.90 2.31
N VAL A 97 -0.44 -4.05 3.29
CA VAL A 97 0.88 -3.39 3.40
C VAL A 97 2.00 -4.42 3.49
N PHE A 98 1.83 -5.49 4.28
CA PHE A 98 2.82 -6.56 4.38
C PHE A 98 3.10 -7.24 3.03
N VAL A 99 2.06 -7.54 2.24
CA VAL A 99 2.22 -8.11 0.89
C VAL A 99 2.99 -7.15 -0.02
N ARG A 100 2.65 -5.85 0.00
CA ARG A 100 3.36 -4.83 -0.80
C ARG A 100 4.83 -4.71 -0.42
N LEU A 101 5.16 -4.74 0.87
CA LEU A 101 6.54 -4.73 1.34
C LEU A 101 7.31 -5.98 0.87
N LEU A 102 6.67 -7.15 0.88
CA LEU A 102 7.26 -8.38 0.37
C LEU A 102 7.54 -8.32 -1.13
N ASP A 103 6.63 -7.75 -1.91
CA ASP A 103 6.80 -7.62 -3.36
C ASP A 103 7.98 -6.71 -3.72
N GLU A 104 8.33 -5.74 -2.86
CA GLU A 104 9.48 -4.85 -3.08
C GLU A 104 10.83 -5.41 -2.61
N ARG A 105 10.86 -6.12 -1.46
CA ARG A 105 12.09 -6.58 -0.79
C ARG A 105 11.96 -7.95 -0.12
N ARG A 106 11.55 -8.99 -0.87
CA ARG A 106 11.38 -10.35 -0.33
C ARG A 106 12.61 -10.94 0.37
N GLU A 107 13.81 -10.69 -0.15
CA GLU A 107 15.06 -11.27 0.38
C GLU A 107 15.41 -10.69 1.75
N GLU A 108 15.09 -9.41 1.98
CA GLU A 108 15.32 -8.73 3.25
C GLU A 108 14.30 -9.15 4.33
N LEU A 109 13.11 -9.63 3.91
CA LEU A 109 11.97 -9.87 4.79
C LEU A 109 11.71 -11.36 5.12
N GLU A 110 12.54 -12.28 4.64
CA GLU A 110 12.32 -13.73 4.82
C GLU A 110 12.25 -14.13 6.31
N VAL A 111 13.16 -13.62 7.12
CA VAL A 111 13.26 -13.95 8.55
C VAL A 111 12.02 -13.45 9.31
N GLN A 112 11.60 -12.22 9.04
CA GLN A 112 10.47 -11.54 9.67
C GLN A 112 9.17 -12.22 9.23
N THR A 113 9.07 -12.60 7.95
CA THR A 113 7.92 -13.36 7.43
C THR A 113 7.76 -14.70 8.13
N ASN A 114 8.85 -15.45 8.30
CA ASN A 114 8.84 -16.72 9.03
C ASN A 114 8.36 -16.56 10.50
N ARG A 115 8.71 -15.44 11.15
CA ARG A 115 8.22 -15.09 12.48
C ARG A 115 6.73 -14.74 12.51
N LEU A 116 6.19 -14.14 11.44
CA LEU A 116 4.79 -13.74 11.32
C LEU A 116 3.84 -14.89 10.95
N ILE A 117 4.34 -16.01 10.43
CA ILE A 117 3.53 -17.18 10.03
C ILE A 117 2.49 -17.60 11.09
N PRO A 118 2.82 -17.77 12.38
CA PRO A 118 1.82 -18.12 13.40
C PRO A 118 0.70 -17.09 13.56
N THR A 119 1.04 -15.81 13.43
CA THR A 119 0.09 -14.70 13.49
C THR A 119 -0.87 -14.77 12.31
N LEU A 120 -0.34 -14.95 11.09
CA LEU A 120 -1.14 -15.08 9.86
C LEU A 120 -2.03 -16.34 9.89
N ALA A 121 -1.50 -17.47 10.36
CA ALA A 121 -2.26 -18.71 10.53
C ALA A 121 -3.42 -18.54 11.52
N LYS A 122 -3.22 -17.80 12.62
CA LYS A 122 -4.29 -17.46 13.56
C LYS A 122 -5.40 -16.62 12.91
N LEU A 123 -5.04 -15.70 12.00
CA LEU A 123 -6.02 -14.86 11.29
C LEU A 123 -6.92 -15.63 10.32
N MET A 124 -6.54 -16.83 9.87
CA MET A 124 -7.46 -17.74 9.16
C MET A 124 -8.64 -18.22 10.04
N SER A 125 -8.59 -17.95 11.34
CA SER A 125 -9.65 -18.24 12.31
C SER A 125 -10.26 -16.97 12.90
N ASP A 126 -10.04 -15.80 12.29
CA ASP A 126 -10.59 -14.53 12.75
C ASP A 126 -12.13 -14.55 12.81
N PRO A 127 -12.78 -13.86 13.78
CA PRO A 127 -14.24 -13.76 13.84
C PRO A 127 -14.85 -13.14 12.56
N ASN A 128 -14.16 -12.20 11.92
CA ASN A 128 -14.63 -11.56 10.71
C ASN A 128 -14.25 -12.37 9.45
N ALA A 129 -15.23 -12.59 8.56
CA ALA A 129 -15.03 -13.42 7.36
C ALA A 129 -14.05 -12.81 6.35
N ASP A 130 -14.08 -11.49 6.18
CA ASP A 130 -13.20 -10.76 5.25
C ASP A 130 -11.74 -10.87 5.70
N VAL A 131 -11.50 -10.84 7.02
CA VAL A 131 -10.15 -11.04 7.59
C VAL A 131 -9.67 -12.47 7.32
N ARG A 132 -10.53 -13.48 7.46
CA ARG A 132 -10.16 -14.88 7.15
C ARG A 132 -9.80 -15.06 5.69
N GLU A 133 -10.56 -14.44 4.78
CA GLU A 133 -10.24 -14.46 3.35
C GLU A 133 -8.93 -13.75 3.05
N ALA A 134 -8.74 -12.54 3.57
CA ALA A 134 -7.50 -11.80 3.41
C ALA A 134 -6.29 -12.60 3.93
N ALA A 135 -6.39 -13.20 5.12
CA ALA A 135 -5.33 -14.03 5.69
C ALA A 135 -5.00 -15.26 4.84
N THR A 136 -6.01 -15.91 4.26
CA THR A 136 -5.81 -17.03 3.34
C THR A 136 -5.07 -16.59 2.08
N ASN A 137 -5.44 -15.45 1.51
CA ASN A 137 -4.77 -14.90 0.33
C ASN A 137 -3.34 -14.46 0.66
N THR A 138 -3.11 -13.83 1.81
CA THR A 138 -1.77 -13.42 2.26
C THR A 138 -0.85 -14.61 2.47
N LEU A 139 -1.30 -15.69 3.12
CA LEU A 139 -0.50 -16.90 3.28
C LEU A 139 -0.21 -17.58 1.93
N ALA A 140 -1.18 -17.62 1.02
CA ALA A 140 -0.97 -18.14 -0.33
C ALA A 140 0.07 -17.31 -1.09
N HIS A 141 0.08 -15.98 -0.91
CA HIS A 141 1.10 -15.09 -1.48
C HIS A 141 2.49 -15.37 -0.90
N VAL A 142 2.60 -15.49 0.43
CA VAL A 142 3.85 -15.87 1.10
C VAL A 142 4.38 -17.20 0.55
N MET A 143 3.51 -18.20 0.36
CA MET A 143 3.89 -19.47 -0.26
C MET A 143 4.37 -19.32 -1.71
N LEU A 144 3.84 -18.36 -2.49
CA LEU A 144 4.33 -18.08 -3.84
C LEU A 144 5.71 -17.40 -3.84
N VAL A 145 5.92 -16.46 -2.91
CA VAL A 145 7.16 -15.67 -2.84
C VAL A 145 8.35 -16.55 -2.42
N PHE A 146 8.15 -17.43 -1.45
CA PHE A 146 9.22 -18.26 -0.86
C PHE A 146 9.16 -19.75 -1.26
N GLY A 147 8.11 -20.18 -1.94
CA GLY A 147 7.99 -21.53 -2.51
C GLY A 147 7.67 -22.65 -1.52
N GLU A 148 8.13 -23.87 -1.85
CA GLU A 148 7.76 -25.09 -1.13
C GLU A 148 8.28 -25.17 0.31
N GLU A 149 9.36 -24.46 0.64
CA GLU A 149 9.98 -24.54 1.96
C GLU A 149 9.03 -24.00 3.04
N ILE A 150 8.38 -22.86 2.77
CA ILE A 150 7.35 -22.30 3.66
C ILE A 150 6.12 -23.22 3.70
N SER A 151 5.74 -23.82 2.57
CA SER A 151 4.62 -24.75 2.51
C SER A 151 4.85 -25.96 3.45
N LYS A 152 6.05 -26.55 3.40
CA LYS A 152 6.47 -27.64 4.30
C LYS A 152 6.55 -27.17 5.75
N ASN A 153 7.04 -25.95 6.01
CA ASN A 153 7.08 -25.35 7.34
C ASN A 153 5.68 -25.21 7.95
N LEU A 154 4.72 -24.70 7.18
CA LEU A 154 3.31 -24.55 7.58
C LEU A 154 2.67 -25.89 7.95
N GLN A 155 2.90 -26.92 7.14
CA GLN A 155 2.40 -28.28 7.38
C GLN A 155 3.04 -28.91 8.63
N HIS A 156 4.36 -28.79 8.78
CA HIS A 156 5.10 -29.40 9.88
C HIS A 156 4.71 -28.79 11.23
N ARG A 157 4.51 -27.47 11.29
CA ARG A 157 4.16 -26.76 12.53
C ARG A 157 2.71 -26.99 12.98
N ARG A 158 1.87 -27.64 12.16
CA ARG A 158 0.46 -27.97 12.45
C ARG A 158 -0.34 -26.78 13.01
N LEU A 159 -0.06 -25.57 12.50
CA LEU A 159 -0.69 -24.33 12.98
C LEU A 159 -2.12 -24.16 12.44
N ILE A 160 -2.43 -24.82 11.33
CA ILE A 160 -3.66 -24.65 10.57
C ILE A 160 -4.41 -25.99 10.57
N PRO A 161 -5.71 -26.03 10.96
CA PRO A 161 -6.53 -27.23 10.84
C PRO A 161 -6.62 -27.73 9.39
N GLU A 162 -6.73 -29.05 9.21
CA GLU A 162 -6.66 -29.73 7.90
C GLU A 162 -7.59 -29.11 6.84
N ASN A 163 -8.85 -28.87 7.20
CA ASN A 163 -9.86 -28.29 6.34
C ASN A 163 -9.50 -26.87 5.85
N LYS A 164 -8.79 -26.09 6.67
CA LYS A 164 -8.29 -24.76 6.28
C LYS A 164 -7.00 -24.86 5.47
N MET A 165 -6.18 -25.87 5.73
CA MET A 165 -4.98 -26.15 4.94
C MET A 165 -5.37 -26.51 3.50
N GLN A 166 -6.40 -27.32 3.30
CA GLN A 166 -6.94 -27.64 1.97
C GLN A 166 -7.39 -26.38 1.22
N LEU A 167 -8.10 -25.47 1.89
CA LEU A 167 -8.50 -24.19 1.31
C LEU A 167 -7.29 -23.32 0.93
N LEU A 168 -6.27 -23.26 1.80
CA LEU A 168 -5.05 -22.52 1.56
C LEU A 168 -4.30 -23.07 0.33
N MET A 169 -4.15 -24.40 0.24
CA MET A 169 -3.54 -25.07 -0.90
C MET A 169 -4.29 -24.78 -2.19
N GLN A 170 -5.64 -24.82 -2.17
CA GLN A 170 -6.45 -24.47 -3.33
C GLN A 170 -6.22 -23.01 -3.78
N ARG A 171 -6.12 -22.07 -2.83
CA ARG A 171 -5.84 -20.66 -3.12
C ARG A 171 -4.42 -20.46 -3.66
N TYR A 172 -3.44 -21.16 -3.10
CA TYR A 172 -2.06 -21.19 -3.59
C TYR A 172 -1.96 -21.70 -5.02
N GLU A 173 -2.56 -22.85 -5.33
CA GLU A 173 -2.57 -23.41 -6.70
C GLU A 173 -3.26 -22.48 -7.70
N SER A 174 -4.37 -21.86 -7.30
CA SER A 174 -5.08 -20.88 -8.11
C SER A 174 -4.24 -19.64 -8.39
N ALA A 175 -3.43 -19.20 -7.43
CA ALA A 175 -2.51 -18.09 -7.59
C ALA A 175 -1.31 -18.47 -8.47
N LEU A 176 -0.76 -19.67 -8.29
CA LEU A 176 0.34 -20.21 -9.10
C LEU A 176 -0.05 -20.35 -10.59
N ARG A 177 -1.25 -20.85 -10.87
CA ARG A 177 -1.77 -20.93 -12.25
C ARG A 177 -1.87 -19.56 -12.91
N ARG A 178 -2.32 -18.55 -12.16
CA ARG A 178 -2.42 -17.17 -12.64
C ARG A 178 -1.04 -16.57 -12.97
N SER A 179 -0.01 -16.91 -12.19
CA SER A 179 1.36 -16.44 -12.47
C SER A 179 2.07 -17.21 -13.60
N SER A 180 1.70 -18.48 -13.86
CA SER A 180 2.37 -19.33 -14.84
C SER A 180 1.85 -19.23 -16.28
N CYS A 181 0.70 -18.59 -16.52
CA CYS A 181 0.13 -18.48 -17.86
C CYS A 181 0.71 -17.27 -18.62
N PRO A 182 1.50 -17.44 -19.69
CA PRO A 182 1.73 -16.36 -20.65
C PRO A 182 0.38 -16.07 -21.33
N SER A 183 -0.15 -14.86 -21.12
CA SER A 183 -1.39 -14.39 -21.75
C SER A 183 -1.33 -14.59 -23.27
N THR A 184 -1.91 -15.68 -23.78
CA THR A 184 -2.09 -15.93 -25.22
C THR A 184 -3.40 -15.32 -25.75
N ALA A 185 -4.13 -14.59 -24.90
CA ALA A 185 -5.30 -13.86 -25.35
C ALA A 185 -4.88 -12.73 -26.31
N PRO A 186 -5.38 -12.71 -27.56
CA PRO A 186 -5.19 -11.56 -28.43
C PRO A 186 -5.77 -10.34 -27.72
N ARG A 187 -4.94 -9.33 -27.49
CA ARG A 187 -5.39 -8.04 -26.99
C ARG A 187 -6.46 -7.55 -27.97
N PRO A 188 -7.71 -7.26 -27.55
CA PRO A 188 -8.70 -6.73 -28.46
C PRO A 188 -8.13 -5.44 -29.05
N THR A 189 -7.88 -5.44 -30.36
CA THR A 189 -7.44 -4.26 -31.09
C THR A 189 -8.56 -3.25 -31.02
N ARG A 190 -8.36 -2.24 -30.17
CA ARG A 190 -9.20 -1.03 -30.15
C ARG A 190 -9.20 -0.50 -31.59
N PRO A 191 -10.36 -0.36 -32.26
CA PRO A 191 -10.39 0.17 -33.61
C PRO A 191 -9.76 1.57 -33.56
N ALA A 192 -8.76 1.77 -34.43
CA ALA A 192 -8.07 3.04 -34.54
C ALA A 192 -9.11 4.13 -34.84
N ARG A 193 -9.32 5.05 -33.90
CA ARG A 193 -10.03 6.29 -34.21
C ARG A 193 -9.18 7.00 -35.26
N ARG A 194 -9.73 7.11 -36.47
CA ARG A 194 -9.20 7.94 -37.56
C ARG A 194 -9.07 9.36 -37.02
N PHE A 195 -7.85 9.77 -36.71
CA PHE A 195 -7.55 11.14 -36.34
C PHE A 195 -7.58 11.96 -37.63
N GLU A 196 -8.63 12.76 -37.81
CA GLU A 196 -8.63 13.80 -38.84
C GLU A 196 -7.67 14.91 -38.39
N ALA A 197 -6.68 15.20 -39.24
CA ALA A 197 -5.69 16.23 -38.97
C ALA A 197 -6.28 17.62 -39.21
N HIS A 198 -6.39 18.42 -38.15
CA HIS A 198 -6.60 19.86 -38.29
C HIS A 198 -5.25 20.59 -38.41
N PRO A 199 -5.17 21.68 -39.21
CA PRO A 199 -3.89 22.29 -39.58
C PRO A 199 -3.20 23.01 -38.42
N SER A 200 -1.89 22.84 -38.35
CA SER A 200 -0.98 23.39 -37.37
C SER A 200 -0.68 24.88 -37.63
N HIS A 201 -0.97 25.73 -36.64
CA HIS A 201 -0.40 27.07 -36.58
C HIS A 201 0.98 27.03 -35.91
N ARG A 202 1.96 27.46 -36.70
CA ARG A 202 3.39 27.58 -36.45
C ARG A 202 3.65 28.71 -35.44
N TYR A 203 4.49 28.50 -34.42
CA TYR A 203 5.25 29.62 -33.83
C TYR A 203 6.66 29.20 -33.39
N GLY A 204 7.63 29.79 -34.10
CA GLY A 204 8.82 30.44 -33.55
C GLY A 204 9.72 29.69 -32.59
N ARG A 205 10.82 29.16 -33.15
CA ARG A 205 12.08 28.85 -32.47
C ARG A 205 12.82 30.17 -32.23
N ASN A 206 13.42 30.36 -31.05
CA ASN A 206 14.68 31.10 -30.84
C ASN A 206 15.27 30.68 -29.48
N GLY A 207 16.55 30.31 -29.46
CA GLY A 207 17.24 29.78 -28.29
C GLY A 207 17.96 30.84 -27.45
N THR A 208 18.43 30.44 -26.26
CA THR A 208 19.84 30.49 -25.80
C THR A 208 19.93 29.94 -24.36
N ALA A 209 21.13 29.51 -23.97
CA ALA A 209 21.46 28.67 -22.84
C ALA A 209 21.53 29.37 -21.45
N SER A 210 21.57 28.49 -20.43
CA SER A 210 22.04 28.67 -19.04
C SER A 210 21.24 29.55 -18.08
N GLY A 211 20.67 28.89 -17.07
CA GLY A 211 20.16 29.50 -15.85
C GLY A 211 19.28 28.52 -15.10
N ILE A 212 19.72 28.08 -13.92
CA ILE A 212 19.00 27.20 -12.99
C ILE A 212 17.59 27.78 -12.79
N ALA A 213 16.57 27.10 -13.34
CA ALA A 213 15.18 27.51 -13.21
C ALA A 213 14.50 26.61 -12.18
N PHE A 214 14.24 27.18 -11.00
CA PHE A 214 13.21 26.72 -10.07
C PHE A 214 11.92 26.50 -10.86
N ARG A 215 11.56 25.23 -11.08
CA ARG A 215 10.22 24.89 -11.54
C ARG A 215 9.31 24.87 -10.33
N PHE A 216 8.69 26.01 -10.05
CA PHE A 216 7.35 26.02 -9.47
C PHE A 216 6.45 25.15 -10.37
N LEU A 217 6.14 23.93 -9.93
CA LEU A 217 5.11 23.14 -10.61
C LEU A 217 3.74 23.73 -10.25
N ASN A 218 3.08 24.18 -11.30
CA ASN A 218 1.71 24.66 -11.35
C ASN A 218 0.73 23.70 -10.66
N PHE A 219 0.26 24.09 -9.47
CA PHE A 219 -1.01 23.64 -8.91
C PHE A 219 -2.17 24.26 -9.69
N LYS A 220 -2.44 23.76 -10.89
CA LYS A 220 -3.70 23.97 -11.60
C LYS A 220 -4.00 22.71 -12.39
N LEU A 221 -4.77 21.79 -11.78
CA LEU A 221 -5.65 20.80 -12.43
C LEU A 221 -6.24 19.82 -11.39
N LEU A 222 -6.98 20.30 -10.39
CA LEU A 222 -7.91 19.46 -9.61
C LEU A 222 -9.15 20.31 -9.26
N PRO A 223 -10.34 20.03 -9.82
CA PRO A 223 -11.56 20.85 -9.61
C PRO A 223 -12.23 20.60 -8.24
N PHE A 224 -11.45 20.29 -7.20
CA PHE A 224 -11.95 19.95 -5.86
C PHE A 224 -11.72 21.06 -4.82
N TRP A 225 -10.83 22.03 -5.11
CA TRP A 225 -10.39 23.04 -4.14
C TRP A 225 -11.22 24.32 -4.08
N ASP A 226 -12.06 24.61 -5.09
CA ASP A 226 -12.89 25.82 -5.11
C ASP A 226 -13.95 25.85 -3.99
N GLN A 227 -14.28 24.69 -3.39
CA GLN A 227 -15.32 24.59 -2.38
C GLN A 227 -14.85 24.93 -0.95
N TYR A 228 -13.53 25.00 -0.71
CA TYR A 228 -12.96 25.28 0.62
C TYR A 228 -12.28 26.65 0.76
N ALA A 229 -12.09 27.38 -0.35
CA ALA A 229 -11.46 28.71 -0.33
C ALA A 229 -12.30 29.77 0.43
N ALA A 230 -13.63 29.62 0.48
CA ALA A 230 -14.51 30.60 1.13
C ALA A 230 -14.49 30.57 2.67
N ALA A 231 -13.86 29.56 3.29
CA ALA A 231 -13.81 29.44 4.75
C ALA A 231 -12.57 30.11 5.39
N PHE A 232 -11.56 30.49 4.60
CA PHE A 232 -10.29 31.00 5.13
C PHE A 232 -10.15 32.53 5.11
N GLU A 233 -11.07 33.27 4.48
CA GLU A 233 -11.05 34.74 4.41
C GLU A 233 -11.81 35.44 5.57
N ARG A 234 -12.13 34.73 6.66
CA ARG A 234 -12.80 35.30 7.85
C ARG A 234 -12.08 35.04 9.17
N LEU A 235 -10.76 34.90 9.13
CA LEU A 235 -9.86 35.02 10.28
C LEU A 235 -8.76 36.03 9.95
#